data_AF-A0A0S3UD00-F1
#
_entry.id   AF-A0A0S3UD00-F1
#
_cell.length_a   1.000
_cell.length_b   1.000
_cell.length_c   1.000
_cell.angle_alpha   90.00
_cell.angle_beta   90.00
_cell.angle_gamma   90.00
#
_symmetry.space_group_name_H-M   'P 1'
#
loop_
_entity.id
_entity.type
_entity.pdbx_description
1 polymer ?
#
loop_
_entity_poly.entity_id
_entity_poly.type
_entity_poly.pdbx_seq_one_letter_code
_entity_poly.pdbx_strand_id
1 'polypeptide(L)'
;MTLTATKPTTQVETLAKLYLEGKPAEISDEAIAQLSDWLMEEFQQLPLNLQFSDYMRYADAQEMFDDIERGQLWVSADSYDSTLYPNPIYGFIFQGIHDYDHYLSDTDFSLEGEIATYNFTAKRVPSLEIQKILYSEIVLRSAAYLYLGHAAPPKIVFP
;
A
#
# COMPACT_ATOMS: atom_id res chain seq x y z
N MET A 1 45.51 3.15 8.17
CA MET A 1 44.24 3.41 7.46
C MET A 1 43.26 2.33 7.89
N THR A 2 42.33 2.68 8.78
CA THR A 2 41.30 1.76 9.25
C THR A 2 40.19 1.79 8.21
N LEU A 3 40.04 0.72 7.43
CA LEU A 3 38.89 0.52 6.56
C LEU A 3 37.68 0.31 7.46
N THR A 4 36.87 1.35 7.65
CA THR A 4 35.53 1.20 8.21
C THR A 4 34.71 0.40 7.22
N ALA A 5 34.44 -0.86 7.55
CA ALA A 5 33.48 -1.68 6.83
C ALA A 5 32.12 -0.97 6.89
N THR A 6 31.63 -0.50 5.75
CA THR A 6 30.27 0.01 5.62
C THR A 6 29.32 -1.14 5.95
N LYS A 7 28.49 -0.95 6.98
CA LYS A 7 27.44 -1.92 7.33
C LYS A 7 26.53 -2.06 6.09
N PRO A 8 26.17 -3.30 5.67
CA PRO A 8 25.29 -3.46 4.52
C PRO A 8 23.95 -2.77 4.80
N THR A 9 23.52 -1.94 3.86
CA THR A 9 22.21 -1.29 3.86
C THR A 9 21.12 -2.35 3.86
N THR A 10 20.13 -2.21 4.73
CA THR A 10 18.99 -3.15 4.79
C THR A 10 18.08 -2.96 3.58
N GLN A 11 17.32 -3.98 3.20
CA GLN A 11 16.36 -3.87 2.09
C GLN A 11 15.33 -2.76 2.36
N VAL A 12 14.85 -2.64 3.61
CA VAL A 12 13.99 -1.54 4.08
C VAL A 12 14.63 -0.19 3.77
N GLU A 13 15.89 0.03 4.18
CA GLU A 13 16.58 1.30 3.93
C GLU A 13 16.76 1.58 2.43
N THR A 14 17.09 0.57 1.61
CA THR A 14 17.22 0.75 0.16
C THR A 14 15.90 1.19 -0.48
N LEU A 15 14.81 0.48 -0.21
CA LEU A 15 13.49 0.78 -0.78
C LEU A 15 12.92 2.09 -0.24
N ALA A 16 13.11 2.37 1.05
CA ALA A 16 12.73 3.64 1.66
C ALA A 16 13.43 4.81 0.98
N LYS A 17 14.73 4.72 0.71
CA LYS A 17 15.46 5.79 -0.01
C LYS A 17 14.96 5.99 -1.42
N LEU A 18 14.63 4.92 -2.15
CA LEU A 18 13.99 5.04 -3.46
C LEU A 18 12.71 5.86 -3.38
N TYR A 19 11.85 5.58 -2.39
CA TYR A 19 10.65 6.39 -2.16
C TYR A 19 11.00 7.82 -1.80
N LEU A 20 11.75 8.03 -0.72
CA LEU A 20 11.95 9.34 -0.10
C LEU A 20 12.72 10.29 -1.02
N GLU A 21 13.77 9.82 -1.69
CA GLU A 21 14.64 10.61 -2.55
C GLU A 21 14.15 10.63 -4.01
N GLY A 22 13.25 9.71 -4.38
CA GLY A 22 12.66 9.61 -5.71
C GLY A 22 11.81 10.83 -6.07
N LYS A 23 11.89 11.24 -7.34
CA LYS A 23 11.02 12.29 -7.88
C LYS A 23 9.61 11.73 -8.05
N PRO A 24 8.56 12.50 -7.68
CA PRO A 24 7.19 12.11 -7.98
C PRO A 24 7.02 11.85 -9.48
N ALA A 25 6.44 10.71 -9.83
CA ALA A 25 6.06 10.37 -11.19
C ALA A 25 4.82 11.18 -11.60
N GLU A 26 4.79 11.62 -12.86
CA GLU A 26 3.58 12.14 -13.47
C GLU A 26 2.70 10.96 -13.91
N ILE A 27 1.48 10.88 -13.38
CA ILE A 27 0.53 9.83 -13.72
C ILE A 27 -0.49 10.42 -14.71
N SER A 28 -0.70 9.73 -15.83
CA SER A 28 -1.64 10.20 -16.85
C SER A 28 -3.09 10.02 -16.40
N ASP A 29 -3.99 10.84 -16.95
CA ASP A 29 -5.43 10.75 -16.68
C ASP A 29 -5.98 9.37 -17.07
N GLU A 30 -5.46 8.76 -18.15
CA GLU A 30 -5.85 7.42 -18.57
C GLU A 30 -5.44 6.34 -17.57
N ALA A 31 -4.26 6.46 -16.95
CA ALA A 31 -3.82 5.53 -15.91
C ALA A 31 -4.64 5.70 -14.63
N ILE A 32 -4.98 6.93 -14.25
CA ILE A 32 -5.85 7.22 -13.10
C ILE A 32 -7.26 6.65 -13.33
N ALA A 33 -7.82 6.83 -14.54
CA ALA A 33 -9.11 6.27 -14.89
C ALA A 33 -9.10 4.73 -14.85
N GLN A 34 -8.09 4.10 -15.46
CA GLN A 34 -7.95 2.64 -15.43
C GLN A 34 -7.77 2.08 -14.01
N LEU A 35 -7.01 2.76 -13.15
CA LEU A 35 -6.86 2.39 -11.74
C LEU A 35 -8.21 2.50 -11.01
N SER A 36 -8.93 3.59 -11.23
CA SER A 36 -10.22 3.86 -10.58
C SER A 36 -11.27 2.82 -10.98
N ASP A 37 -11.35 2.47 -12.27
CA ASP A 37 -12.25 1.44 -12.77
C ASP A 37 -11.93 0.08 -12.15
N TRP A 38 -10.65 -0.33 -12.14
CA TRP A 38 -10.21 -1.58 -11.52
C TRP A 38 -10.52 -1.63 -10.02
N LEU A 39 -10.28 -0.54 -9.27
CA LEU A 39 -10.61 -0.47 -7.84
C LEU A 39 -12.11 -0.65 -7.59
N MET A 40 -12.97 -0.09 -8.45
CA MET A 40 -14.41 -0.25 -8.30
C MET A 40 -14.89 -1.67 -8.64
N GLU A 41 -14.30 -2.32 -9.64
CA GLU A 41 -14.57 -3.72 -9.96
C GLU A 41 -14.20 -4.63 -8.79
N GLU A 42 -13.01 -4.41 -8.20
CA GLU A 42 -12.54 -5.13 -7.02
C GLU A 42 -13.43 -4.91 -5.80
N PHE A 43 -13.80 -3.65 -5.53
CA PHE A 43 -14.67 -3.31 -4.41
C PHE A 43 -16.05 -3.98 -4.50
N GLN A 44 -16.61 -4.10 -5.71
CA GLN A 44 -17.90 -4.78 -5.92
C GLN A 44 -17.84 -6.28 -5.60
N GLN A 45 -16.67 -6.90 -5.65
CA GLN A 45 -16.47 -8.31 -5.32
C GLN A 45 -16.10 -8.53 -3.84
N LEU A 46 -15.85 -7.47 -3.08
CA LEU A 46 -15.41 -7.58 -1.70
C LEU A 46 -16.53 -8.15 -0.82
N PRO A 47 -16.34 -9.30 -0.14
CA PRO A 47 -17.37 -9.94 0.67
C PRO A 47 -17.47 -9.33 2.09
N LEU A 48 -17.07 -8.07 2.25
CA LEU A 48 -16.91 -7.41 3.55
C LEU A 48 -17.52 -6.02 3.52
N ASN A 49 -17.95 -5.55 4.69
CA ASN A 49 -18.35 -4.17 4.87
C ASN A 49 -17.15 -3.32 5.30
N LEU A 50 -16.69 -2.44 4.40
CA LEU A 50 -15.66 -1.47 4.76
C LEU A 50 -16.23 -0.42 5.73
N GLN A 51 -15.53 -0.21 6.84
CA GLN A 51 -15.88 0.75 7.87
C GLN A 51 -14.82 1.84 7.93
N PHE A 52 -15.24 3.09 8.07
CA PHE A 52 -14.31 4.21 8.24
C PHE A 52 -13.93 4.39 9.71
N SER A 53 -12.65 4.67 9.97
CA SER A 53 -12.12 5.01 11.29
C SER A 53 -11.32 6.32 11.25
N ASP A 54 -11.65 7.24 12.16
CA ASP A 54 -10.91 8.51 12.35
C ASP A 54 -9.54 8.33 13.04
N TYR A 55 -9.19 7.10 13.44
CA TYR A 55 -7.92 6.77 14.10
C TYR A 55 -7.38 5.42 13.62
N MET A 56 -6.09 5.18 13.83
CA MET A 56 -5.44 3.91 13.50
C MET A 56 -6.09 2.76 14.28
N ARG A 57 -6.72 1.82 13.56
CA ARG A 57 -7.53 0.76 14.16
C ARG A 57 -6.69 -0.43 14.61
N TYR A 58 -5.75 -0.85 13.78
CA TYR A 58 -5.02 -2.10 13.94
C TYR A 58 -3.57 -1.81 14.32
N ALA A 59 -3.10 -2.44 15.39
CA ALA A 59 -1.69 -2.43 15.75
C ALA A 59 -0.89 -3.45 14.92
N ASP A 60 -1.55 -4.53 14.50
CA ASP A 60 -0.96 -5.61 13.70
C ASP A 60 -2.02 -6.28 12.79
N ALA A 61 -1.55 -7.15 11.90
CA ALA A 61 -2.42 -7.85 10.94
C ALA A 61 -3.37 -8.86 11.62
N GLN A 62 -3.03 -9.39 12.79
CA GLN A 62 -3.90 -10.36 13.47
C GLN A 62 -5.17 -9.68 13.98
N GLU A 63 -5.08 -8.48 14.55
CA GLU A 63 -6.26 -7.69 14.94
C GLU A 63 -7.17 -7.40 13.73
N MET A 64 -6.57 -7.15 12.56
CA MET A 64 -7.30 -6.94 11.32
C MET A 64 -7.99 -8.23 10.84
N PHE A 65 -7.29 -9.36 10.87
CA PHE A 65 -7.83 -10.65 10.46
C PHE A 65 -9.01 -11.08 11.34
N ASP A 66 -8.91 -10.88 12.66
CA ASP A 66 -9.99 -11.16 13.62
C ASP A 66 -11.28 -10.38 13.31
N ASP A 67 -11.18 -9.14 12.82
CA ASP A 67 -12.35 -8.34 12.41
C ASP A 67 -12.89 -8.79 11.04
N ILE A 68 -12.01 -9.16 10.10
CA ILE A 68 -12.41 -9.72 8.80
C ILE A 68 -13.22 -11.01 8.98
N GLU A 69 -12.82 -11.90 9.90
CA GLU A 69 -13.57 -13.11 10.24
C GLU A 69 -14.97 -12.81 10.81
N ARG A 70 -15.18 -11.61 11.37
CA ARG A 70 -16.47 -11.10 11.84
C ARG A 70 -17.26 -10.37 10.74
N GLY A 71 -16.74 -10.33 9.52
CA GLY A 71 -17.37 -9.68 8.36
C GLY A 71 -17.15 -8.17 8.29
N GLN A 72 -16.12 -7.64 8.95
CA GLN A 72 -15.84 -6.21 9.03
C GLN A 72 -14.39 -5.91 8.67
N LEU A 73 -14.14 -4.76 8.05
CA LEU A 73 -12.78 -4.27 7.84
C LEU A 73 -12.77 -2.75 8.04
N TRP A 74 -11.99 -2.28 9.00
CA TRP A 74 -11.85 -0.86 9.29
C TRP A 74 -10.69 -0.27 8.47
N VAL A 75 -10.95 0.85 7.81
CA VAL A 75 -9.95 1.62 7.08
C VAL A 75 -9.77 2.94 7.81
N SER A 76 -8.53 3.20 8.24
CA SER A 76 -8.16 4.38 8.99
C SER A 76 -7.87 5.57 8.07
N ALA A 77 -8.29 6.77 8.44
CA ALA A 77 -8.06 7.99 7.64
C ALA A 77 -6.57 8.26 7.33
N ASP A 78 -5.67 7.81 8.22
CA ASP A 78 -4.22 8.02 8.10
C ASP A 78 -3.49 6.98 7.21
N SER A 79 -4.16 5.90 6.76
CA SER A 79 -3.50 4.80 6.08
C SER A 79 -3.42 4.94 4.55
N TYR A 80 -4.28 5.75 3.92
CA TYR A 80 -4.36 5.84 2.46
C TYR A 80 -3.92 7.18 1.89
N ASP A 81 -3.49 7.18 0.62
CA ASP A 81 -3.33 8.41 -0.16
C ASP A 81 -4.69 8.86 -0.72
N SER A 82 -5.00 10.14 -0.56
CA SER A 82 -6.18 10.77 -1.18
C SER A 82 -5.81 11.75 -2.30
N THR A 83 -4.54 11.88 -2.65
CA THR A 83 -4.01 12.91 -3.57
C THR A 83 -3.83 12.40 -4.99
N LEU A 84 -3.56 11.10 -5.19
CA LEU A 84 -3.51 10.47 -6.52
C LEU A 84 -4.88 10.43 -7.22
N TYR A 85 -5.95 10.25 -6.45
CA TYR A 85 -7.26 9.87 -7.00
C TYR A 85 -8.17 11.09 -7.28
N PRO A 86 -9.14 10.96 -8.20
CA PRO A 86 -10.14 12.01 -8.44
C PRO A 86 -11.03 12.29 -7.23
N ASN A 87 -11.15 11.32 -6.32
CA ASN A 87 -11.94 11.40 -5.09
C ASN A 87 -11.29 10.56 -3.99
N PRO A 88 -11.25 11.03 -2.72
CA PRO A 88 -10.70 10.26 -1.59
C PRO A 88 -11.28 8.85 -1.40
N ILE A 89 -12.50 8.58 -1.88
CA ILE A 89 -13.14 7.25 -1.78
C ILE A 89 -12.31 6.15 -2.45
N TYR A 90 -11.55 6.46 -3.52
CA TYR A 90 -10.71 5.48 -4.18
C TYR A 90 -9.50 5.09 -3.33
N GLY A 91 -8.93 6.03 -2.58
CA GLY A 91 -7.87 5.72 -1.61
C GLY A 91 -8.39 4.84 -0.46
N PHE A 92 -9.59 5.15 0.05
CA PHE A 92 -10.28 4.32 1.04
C PHE A 92 -10.54 2.90 0.53
N ILE A 93 -11.05 2.77 -0.70
CA ILE A 93 -11.30 1.49 -1.35
C ILE A 93 -9.99 0.73 -1.58
N PHE A 94 -8.96 1.40 -2.09
CA PHE A 94 -7.64 0.82 -2.29
C PHE A 94 -7.10 0.22 -1.00
N GLN A 95 -7.16 0.96 0.10
CA GLN A 95 -6.72 0.45 1.39
C GLN A 95 -7.54 -0.76 1.85
N GLY A 96 -8.86 -0.72 1.70
CA GLY A 96 -9.71 -1.87 2.04
C GLY A 96 -9.38 -3.13 1.22
N ILE A 97 -9.10 -2.98 -0.07
CA ILE A 97 -8.68 -4.09 -0.94
C ILE A 97 -7.29 -4.57 -0.54
N HIS A 98 -6.35 -3.66 -0.27
CA HIS A 98 -5.00 -3.97 0.18
C HIS A 98 -4.99 -4.78 1.48
N ASP A 99 -5.72 -4.30 2.48
CA ASP A 99 -5.83 -4.92 3.79
C ASP A 99 -6.52 -6.29 3.70
N TYR A 100 -7.50 -6.44 2.80
CA TYR A 100 -8.08 -7.73 2.51
C TYR A 100 -7.12 -8.68 1.77
N ASP A 101 -6.27 -8.15 0.88
CA ASP A 101 -5.24 -8.95 0.20
C ASP A 101 -4.18 -9.48 1.18
N HIS A 102 -3.87 -8.74 2.26
CA HIS A 102 -3.08 -9.28 3.38
C HIS A 102 -3.74 -10.52 3.99
N TYR A 103 -5.05 -10.45 4.26
CA TYR A 103 -5.81 -11.58 4.79
C TYR A 103 -5.85 -12.78 3.83
N LEU A 104 -6.08 -12.53 2.53
CA LEU A 104 -6.10 -13.59 1.52
C LEU A 104 -4.74 -14.26 1.31
N SER A 105 -3.65 -13.54 1.58
CA SER A 105 -2.28 -14.03 1.41
C SER A 105 -1.63 -14.54 2.70
N ASP A 106 -2.30 -14.40 3.85
CA ASP A 106 -1.78 -14.74 5.19
C ASP A 106 -0.45 -14.04 5.48
N THR A 107 -0.42 -12.72 5.29
CA THR A 107 0.78 -11.88 5.42
C THR A 107 0.59 -10.77 6.45
N ASP A 108 1.67 -10.44 7.16
CA ASP A 108 1.70 -9.34 8.12
C ASP A 108 2.08 -8.00 7.47
N PHE A 109 2.24 -6.95 8.27
CA PHE A 109 2.66 -5.61 7.83
C PHE A 109 4.19 -5.42 7.79
N SER A 110 4.96 -6.51 7.81
CA SER A 110 6.41 -6.45 7.59
C SER A 110 6.71 -6.11 6.13
N LEU A 111 7.93 -5.67 5.81
CA LEU A 111 8.31 -5.44 4.41
C LEU A 111 8.11 -6.70 3.55
N GLU A 112 8.43 -7.88 4.08
CA GLU A 112 8.22 -9.15 3.40
C GLU A 112 6.73 -9.42 3.15
N GLY A 113 5.87 -9.09 4.11
CA GLY A 113 4.42 -9.17 3.98
C GLY A 113 3.87 -8.22 2.93
N GLU A 114 4.25 -6.94 2.95
CA GLU A 114 3.87 -5.93 1.95
C GLU A 114 4.30 -6.35 0.52
N ILE A 115 5.50 -6.92 0.36
CA ILE A 115 5.97 -7.46 -0.93
C ILE A 115 5.11 -8.65 -1.37
N ALA A 116 4.74 -9.54 -0.45
CA ALA A 116 3.90 -10.68 -0.75
C ALA A 116 2.48 -10.25 -1.15
N THR A 117 1.88 -9.31 -0.43
CA THR A 117 0.60 -8.66 -0.76
C THR A 117 0.66 -8.00 -2.12
N TYR A 118 1.69 -7.18 -2.41
CA TYR A 118 1.90 -6.60 -3.73
C TYR A 118 1.91 -7.66 -4.84
N ASN A 119 2.67 -8.75 -4.66
CA ASN A 119 2.75 -9.82 -5.65
C ASN A 119 1.41 -10.57 -5.82
N PHE A 120 0.57 -10.59 -4.78
CA PHE A 120 -0.78 -11.12 -4.85
C PHE A 120 -1.70 -10.19 -5.67
N THR A 121 -1.72 -8.89 -5.34
CA THR A 121 -2.52 -7.88 -6.01
C THR A 121 -2.12 -7.69 -7.48
N ALA A 122 -0.81 -7.63 -7.77
CA ALA A 122 -0.26 -7.35 -9.11
C ALA A 122 -0.64 -8.37 -10.19
N LYS A 123 -1.11 -9.57 -9.80
CA LYS A 123 -1.60 -10.59 -10.74
C LYS A 123 -2.95 -10.24 -11.37
N ARG A 124 -3.69 -9.31 -10.77
CA ARG A 124 -5.09 -9.01 -11.09
C ARG A 124 -5.27 -7.66 -11.79
N VAL A 125 -4.24 -6.82 -11.76
CA VAL A 125 -4.32 -5.44 -12.25
C VAL A 125 -4.24 -5.39 -13.79
N PRO A 126 -4.85 -4.38 -14.43
CA PRO A 126 -5.07 -4.39 -15.87
C PRO A 126 -3.86 -4.01 -16.72
N SER A 127 -2.81 -3.43 -16.14
CA SER A 127 -1.62 -3.01 -16.90
C SER A 127 -0.36 -2.91 -16.05
N LEU A 128 0.79 -2.90 -16.73
CA LEU A 128 2.09 -2.66 -16.10
C LEU A 128 2.16 -1.28 -15.43
N GLU A 129 1.47 -0.28 -15.98
CA GLU A 129 1.46 1.06 -15.39
C GLU A 129 0.76 1.04 -14.03
N ILE A 130 -0.37 0.33 -13.90
CA ILE A 130 -1.02 0.12 -12.62
C ILE A 130 -0.12 -0.66 -11.66
N GLN A 131 0.59 -1.69 -12.14
CA GLN A 131 1.54 -2.44 -11.31
C GLN A 131 2.63 -1.54 -10.70
N LYS A 132 3.12 -0.53 -11.44
CA LYS A 132 4.13 0.41 -10.92
C LYS A 132 3.55 1.34 -9.86
N ILE A 133 2.34 1.85 -10.08
CA ILE A 133 1.62 2.69 -9.12
C ILE A 133 1.45 1.91 -7.80
N LEU A 134 0.94 0.67 -7.88
CA LEU A 134 0.76 -0.17 -6.71
C LEU A 134 2.06 -0.58 -6.04
N TYR A 135 3.14 -0.78 -6.80
CA TYR A 135 4.47 -1.02 -6.22
C TYR A 135 4.94 0.17 -5.38
N SER A 136 4.67 1.39 -5.86
CA SER A 136 4.99 2.60 -5.09
C SER A 136 4.17 2.71 -3.81
N GLU A 137 2.85 2.48 -3.90
CA GLU A 137 1.95 2.59 -2.74
C GLU A 137 2.15 1.47 -1.72
N ILE A 138 2.29 0.21 -2.15
CA ILE A 138 2.36 -0.95 -1.24
C ILE A 138 3.80 -1.19 -0.76
N VAL A 139 4.78 -1.19 -1.67
CA VAL A 139 6.15 -1.61 -1.30
C VAL A 139 6.98 -0.41 -0.86
N LEU A 140 7.06 0.63 -1.69
CA LEU A 140 7.99 1.74 -1.45
C LEU A 140 7.54 2.64 -0.29
N ARG A 141 6.24 2.96 -0.22
CA ARG A 141 5.68 3.78 0.87
C ARG A 141 5.71 3.04 2.21
N SER A 142 5.38 1.75 2.25
CA SER A 142 5.49 0.94 3.48
C SER A 142 6.95 0.81 3.93
N ALA A 143 7.91 0.62 3.02
CA ALA A 143 9.34 0.66 3.36
C ALA A 143 9.74 2.02 3.95
N ALA A 144 9.24 3.13 3.40
CA ALA A 144 9.48 4.47 3.96
C ALA A 144 8.87 4.63 5.36
N TYR A 145 7.67 4.12 5.61
CA TYR A 145 7.05 4.12 6.94
C TYR A 145 7.90 3.33 7.94
N LEU A 146 8.29 2.11 7.60
CA LEU A 146 9.13 1.25 8.45
C LEU A 146 10.49 1.88 8.76
N TYR A 147 11.06 2.62 7.80
CA TYR A 147 12.34 3.32 7.98
C TYR A 147 12.21 4.57 8.85
N LEU A 148 11.14 5.35 8.71
CA LEU A 148 10.92 6.61 9.44
C LEU A 148 10.27 6.41 10.82
N GLY A 149 9.51 5.34 11.00
CA GLY A 149 8.62 5.13 12.16
C GLY A 149 7.34 5.97 12.12
N HIS A 150 7.04 6.61 10.98
CA HIS A 150 5.82 7.39 10.74
C HIS A 150 5.54 7.51 9.24
N ALA A 151 4.33 7.95 8.88
CA ALA A 151 3.95 8.15 7.49
C ALA A 151 4.83 9.21 6.79
N ALA A 152 5.28 8.88 5.58
CA ALA A 152 5.89 9.84 4.66
C ALA A 152 4.80 10.61 3.89
N PRO A 153 5.08 11.83 3.39
CA PRO A 153 4.17 12.52 2.49
C PRO A 153 3.83 11.64 1.27
N PRO A 154 2.55 11.53 0.88
CA PRO A 154 2.14 10.67 -0.21
C PRO A 154 2.69 11.16 -1.55
N LYS A 155 3.19 10.22 -2.35
CA LYS A 155 3.61 10.40 -3.75
C LYS A 155 3.77 9.04 -4.43
N ILE A 156 3.70 9.05 -5.76
CA ILE A 156 4.08 7.89 -6.58
C ILE A 156 5.51 8.05 -7.08
N VAL A 157 6.32 7.01 -6.94
CA VAL A 157 7.70 6.94 -7.43
C VAL A 157 7.86 5.69 -8.28
N PHE A 158 8.40 5.85 -9.49
CA PHE A 158 8.79 4.72 -10.33
C PHE A 158 10.30 4.47 -10.17
N PRO A 159 10.72 3.23 -9.84
CA PRO A 159 12.13 2.86 -9.76
C PRO A 159 12.82 2.80 -11.13
#